data_AF-A0A2V5S5Q7-F1
#
_entry.id   AF-A0A2V5S5Q7-F1
#
_cell.length_a   1.000
_cell.length_b   1.000
_cell.length_c   1.000
_cell.angle_alpha   90.00
_cell.angle_beta   90.00
_cell.angle_gamma   90.00
#
_symmetry.space_group_name_H-M   'P 1'
#
loop_
_entity.id
_entity.type
_entity.pdbx_description
1 polymer ?
#
loop_
_entity_poly.entity_id
_entity_poly.type
_entity_poly.pdbx_seq_one_letter_code
_entity_poly.pdbx_strand_id
1 'polypeptide(L)' 'MSLAEIEKAVDELSPKQLTKLAAYIARRDKLAWDREIEEDFSQGGKHEKTLDRIDAEIDSGNFTPLP' A
#
# COMPACT_ATOMS: atom_id res chain seq x y z
N MET A 1 -21.15 -8.57 13.03
CA MET A 1 -20.42 -7.46 13.68
C MET A 1 -20.24 -6.37 12.65
N SER A 2 -20.66 -5.16 12.98
CA SER A 2 -20.57 -3.95 12.16
C SER A 2 -19.26 -3.21 12.40
N LEU A 3 -18.91 -2.29 11.52
CA LEU A 3 -17.74 -1.42 11.71
C LEU A 3 -17.85 -0.60 13.01
N ALA A 4 -19.03 -0.06 13.30
CA ALA A 4 -19.29 0.69 14.53
C ALA A 4 -19.10 -0.15 15.80
N GLU A 5 -19.42 -1.45 15.76
CA GLU A 5 -19.14 -2.36 16.88
C GLU A 5 -17.64 -2.63 17.04
N ILE A 6 -16.89 -2.70 15.93
CA ILE A 6 -15.41 -2.81 15.97
C ILE A 6 -14.80 -1.54 16.58
N GLU A 7 -15.22 -0.35 16.12
CA GLU A 7 -14.72 0.93 16.61
C GLU A 7 -14.90 1.07 18.13
N LYS A 8 -16.09 0.75 18.65
CA LYS A 8 -16.32 0.73 20.10
C LYS A 8 -15.43 -0.26 20.84
N ALA A 9 -15.22 -1.46 20.27
CA ALA A 9 -14.32 -2.44 20.88
C ALA A 9 -12.86 -1.98 20.87
N VAL A 10 -12.46 -1.15 19.89
CA VAL A 10 -11.13 -0.54 19.83
C VAL A 10 -10.94 0.51 20.92
N ASP A 11 -11.97 1.32 21.20
CA ASP A 11 -11.94 2.35 22.26
C ASP A 11 -11.72 1.75 23.66
N GLU A 12 -12.13 0.51 23.88
CA GLU A 12 -11.98 -0.21 25.15
C GLU A 12 -10.60 -0.89 25.32
N LEU A 13 -9.74 -0.87 24.29
CA LEU A 13 -8.43 -1.54 24.35
C LEU A 13 -7.45 -0.80 25.24
N SER A 14 -6.68 -1.56 26.03
CA SER A 14 -5.48 -1.01 26.67
C SER A 14 -4.47 -0.54 25.61
N PRO A 15 -3.58 0.41 25.93
CA PRO A 15 -2.56 0.89 24.98
C PRO A 15 -1.74 -0.23 24.35
N LYS A 16 -1.41 -1.28 25.12
CA LYS A 16 -0.66 -2.45 24.62
C LYS A 16 -1.46 -3.26 23.59
N GLN A 17 -2.76 -3.45 23.83
CA GLN A 17 -3.64 -4.14 22.89
C GLN A 17 -3.88 -3.31 21.63
N LEU A 18 -4.04 -2.00 21.78
CA LEU A 18 -4.16 -1.07 20.66
C LEU A 18 -2.93 -1.11 19.76
N THR A 19 -1.72 -1.06 20.33
CA THR A 19 -0.47 -1.21 19.56
C THR A 19 -0.40 -2.54 18.80
N LYS A 20 -0.82 -3.64 19.43
CA LYS A 20 -0.86 -4.96 18.78
C LYS A 20 -1.86 -4.98 17.62
N LEU A 21 -3.03 -4.38 17.80
CA LEU A 21 -4.06 -4.29 16.76
C LEU A 21 -3.59 -3.41 15.59
N ALA A 22 -2.99 -2.26 15.87
CA ALA A 22 -2.42 -1.37 14.85
C ALA A 22 -1.36 -2.09 14.00
N ALA A 23 -0.46 -2.83 14.63
CA ALA A 23 0.55 -3.62 13.91
C ALA A 23 -0.08 -4.72 13.03
N TYR A 24 -1.17 -5.35 13.49
CA TYR A 24 -1.90 -6.33 12.71
C TYR A 24 -2.57 -5.71 11.48
N ILE A 25 -3.25 -4.57 11.65
CA ILE A 25 -3.90 -3.83 10.54
C ILE A 25 -2.85 -3.38 9.53
N ALA A 26 -1.77 -2.73 9.98
CA ALA A 26 -0.70 -2.26 9.11
C ALA A 26 -0.10 -3.40 8.25
N ARG A 27 0.04 -4.61 8.81
CA ARG A 27 0.47 -5.78 8.04
C ARG A 27 -0.52 -6.18 6.95
N ARG A 28 -1.83 -6.14 7.22
CA ARG A 28 -2.86 -6.47 6.23
C ARG A 28 -2.92 -5.42 5.13
N ASP A 29 -2.83 -4.15 5.49
CA ASP A 29 -2.83 -3.04 4.54
C ASP A 29 -1.61 -3.14 3.61
N LYS A 30 -0.43 -3.41 4.18
CA LYS A 30 0.77 -3.67 3.38
C LYS A 30 0.55 -4.81 2.37
N LEU A 31 -0.01 -5.94 2.80
CA LEU A 31 -0.27 -7.07 1.90
C LEU A 31 -1.33 -6.76 0.84
N ALA A 32 -2.28 -5.88 1.13
CA ALA A 32 -3.25 -5.42 0.13
C ALA A 32 -2.57 -4.51 -0.91
N TRP A 33 -1.73 -3.58 -0.44
CA TRP A 33 -0.92 -2.73 -1.30
C TRP A 33 0.04 -3.52 -2.18
N ASP A 34 0.74 -4.52 -1.62
CA ASP A 34 1.64 -5.39 -2.40
C ASP A 34 0.89 -6.08 -3.55
N ARG A 35 -0.36 -6.53 -3.32
CA ARG A 35 -1.19 -7.15 -4.37
C ARG A 35 -1.68 -6.13 -5.40
N GLU A 36 -2.14 -4.96 -4.95
CA GLU A 36 -2.61 -3.90 -5.85
C GLU A 36 -1.49 -3.44 -6.79
N ILE A 37 -0.27 -3.27 -6.28
CA ILE A 37 0.91 -2.95 -7.09
C ILE A 37 1.16 -4.06 -8.12
N GLU A 38 1.19 -5.32 -7.69
CA GLU A 38 1.43 -6.44 -8.62
C GLU A 38 0.38 -6.49 -9.74
N GLU A 39 -0.90 -6.32 -9.39
CA GLU A 39 -2.01 -6.31 -10.36
C GLU A 39 -1.91 -5.12 -11.32
N ASP A 40 -1.63 -3.92 -10.80
CA ASP A 40 -1.53 -2.69 -11.59
C ASP A 40 -0.42 -2.77 -12.63
N PHE A 41 0.74 -3.35 -12.30
CA PHE A 41 1.89 -3.45 -13.20
C PHE A 41 1.95 -4.76 -14.01
N SER A 42 1.03 -5.69 -13.77
CA SER A 42 0.92 -6.93 -14.56
C SER A 42 0.50 -6.69 -16.01
N GLN A 43 0.61 -7.72 -16.84
CA GLN A 43 0.17 -7.67 -18.24
C GLN A 43 -1.34 -7.39 -18.33
N GLY A 44 -1.73 -6.37 -19.10
CA GLY A 44 -3.11 -5.86 -19.16
C GLY A 44 -3.56 -5.07 -17.93
N GLY A 45 -2.67 -4.87 -16.95
CA GLY A 45 -2.89 -4.03 -15.78
C GLY A 45 -2.94 -2.55 -16.12
N LYS A 46 -3.49 -1.75 -15.20
CA LYS A 46 -3.69 -0.29 -15.37
C LYS A 46 -2.39 0.45 -15.70
N HIS A 47 -1.28 -0.03 -15.17
CA HIS A 47 0.04 0.57 -15.25
C HIS A 47 1.05 -0.25 -16.07
N GLU A 48 0.61 -1.27 -16.83
CA GLU A 48 1.44 -2.13 -17.69
C GLU A 48 2.50 -1.33 -18.48
N LYS A 49 2.11 -0.23 -19.12
CA LYS A 49 2.99 0.58 -19.98
C LYS A 49 3.76 1.70 -19.24
N THR A 50 3.58 1.80 -17.94
CA THR A 50 4.16 2.89 -17.15
C THR A 50 5.67 2.72 -17.00
N LEU A 51 6.15 1.48 -16.90
CA LEU A 51 7.58 1.17 -16.75
C LEU A 51 8.35 1.55 -18.02
N ASP A 52 7.90 1.11 -19.20
CA ASP A 52 8.53 1.48 -20.48
C ASP A 52 8.63 3.00 -20.67
N ARG A 53 7.61 3.74 -20.23
CA ARG A 53 7.62 5.20 -20.29
C ARG A 53 8.66 5.80 -19.34
N ILE A 54 8.75 5.28 -18.12
CA ILE A 54 9.75 5.75 -17.13
C ILE A 54 11.16 5.48 -17.65
N ASP A 55 11.41 4.31 -18.23
CA ASP A 55 12.71 3.97 -18.81
C ASP A 55 13.08 4.94 -19.94
N ALA A 56 12.14 5.30 -20.82
CA ALA A 56 12.37 6.30 -21.86
C ALA A 56 12.69 7.70 -21.30
N GLU A 57 12.02 8.11 -20.21
CA GLU A 57 12.31 9.39 -19.54
C GLU A 57 13.72 9.36 -18.90
N ILE A 58 14.11 8.25 -18.29
CA ILE A 58 15.46 8.07 -17.73
C ILE A 58 16.53 8.11 -18.84
N ASP A 59 16.34 7.37 -19.93
CA ASP A 59 17.26 7.32 -21.07
C ASP A 59 17.42 8.68 -21.76
N SER A 60 16.36 9.48 -21.78
CA SER A 60 16.39 10.85 -22.30
C SER A 60 17.01 11.87 -21.33
N GLY A 61 17.40 11.43 -20.12
CA GLY A 61 17.96 12.28 -19.07
C GLY A 61 16.93 13.16 -18.37
N ASN A 62 15.63 12.90 -18.53
CA ASN A 62 14.56 13.66 -17.89
C ASN A 62 14.22 13.12 -16.50
N PHE A 63 15.21 13.14 -15.60
CA PHE A 63 15.02 12.78 -14.20
C PHE A 63 15.90 13.62 -13.29
N THR A 64 15.48 13.72 -12.02
CA THR A 64 16.31 14.33 -10.96
C THR A 64 16.96 13.19 -10.17
N PRO A 65 18.30 13.11 -10.11
CA PRO A 65 18.98 12.13 -9.27
C PRO A 65 18.58 12.31 -7.81
N LEU A 66 18.43 11.19 -7.10
CA LEU A 66 18.33 11.25 -5.64
C LEU A 66 19.67 11.76 -5.07
N PRO A 67 19.64 12.59 -4.02
CA PRO A 67 20.84 13.11 -3.38
C PRO A 67 21.71 12.03 -2.74
#